data_AF-X0SSA2-F1
#
_entry.id   AF-X0SSA2-F1
#
_cell.length_a   1.000
_cell.length_b   1.000
_cell.length_c   1.000
_cell.angle_alpha   90.00
_cell.angle_beta   90.00
_cell.angle_gamma   90.00
#
_symmetry.space_group_name_H-M   'P 1'
#
loop_
_entity.id
_entity.type
_entity.pdbx_description
1 polymer ?
#
loop_
_entity_poly.entity_id
_entity_poly.type
_entity_poly.pdbx_seq_one_letter_code
_entity_poly.pdbx_strand_id
1 'polypeptide(L)'
;MLEVLKTNKITEITDDLSNLLRDAGYLELSACIQCGTCSGSCPSGRRTALRTRSLMKKVQLGLKEEILSDKELWFCSTCYTCLERCPRGVPVTDVIIYLRNLAV
;
A
#
# COMPACT_ATOMS: atom_id res chain seq x y z
N MET A 1 17.70 -43.78 -5.55
CA MET A 1 16.27 -43.98 -5.25
C MET A 1 15.92 -43.00 -4.12
N LEU A 2 15.39 -41.81 -4.32
CA LEU A 2 14.78 -41.12 -5.46
C LEU A 2 15.10 -39.62 -5.29
N GLU A 3 15.59 -38.98 -6.35
CA GLU A 3 15.36 -37.56 -6.59
C GLU A 3 13.86 -37.32 -6.86
N VAL A 4 13.45 -36.05 -6.98
CA VAL A 4 12.07 -35.50 -7.13
C VAL A 4 11.51 -35.09 -5.75
N LEU A 5 11.63 -33.83 -5.32
CA LEU A 5 10.84 -32.70 -5.80
C LEU A 5 11.65 -31.38 -5.84
N LYS A 6 12.32 -31.12 -6.97
CA LYS A 6 12.65 -29.75 -7.40
C LYS A 6 11.53 -29.28 -8.33
N THR A 7 10.60 -28.49 -7.81
CA THR A 7 9.89 -27.40 -8.52
C THR A 7 8.87 -26.76 -7.58
N ASN A 8 9.25 -25.65 -6.93
CA ASN A 8 8.42 -24.47 -7.08
C ASN A 8 9.27 -23.22 -6.93
N LYS A 9 9.36 -22.53 -8.07
CA LYS A 9 10.10 -21.33 -8.36
C LYS A 9 9.42 -20.13 -7.68
N ILE A 10 9.27 -20.18 -6.36
CA ILE A 10 8.98 -19.00 -5.52
C ILE A 10 10.33 -18.49 -5.01
N THR A 11 11.25 -18.29 -5.94
CA THR A 11 12.55 -17.67 -5.69
C THR A 11 12.34 -16.15 -5.64
N GLU A 12 12.61 -15.56 -4.48
CA GLU A 12 13.12 -14.19 -4.34
C GLU A 12 12.24 -13.03 -4.86
N ILE A 13 11.08 -12.82 -4.22
CA ILE A 13 10.45 -11.48 -4.22
C ILE A 13 10.49 -10.97 -2.78
N THR A 14 11.69 -10.59 -2.34
CA THR A 14 11.79 -9.57 -1.28
C THR A 14 11.52 -8.25 -1.98
N ASP A 15 10.25 -7.89 -2.05
CA ASP A 15 9.77 -6.72 -2.78
C ASP A 15 10.49 -5.47 -2.27
N ASP A 16 11.26 -4.79 -3.14
CA ASP A 16 12.00 -3.56 -2.83
C ASP A 16 11.13 -2.57 -2.06
N LEU A 17 9.85 -2.46 -2.42
CA LEU A 17 8.91 -1.57 -1.76
C LEU A 17 8.64 -1.94 -0.29
N SER A 18 8.55 -3.23 0.03
CA SER A 18 8.33 -3.67 1.42
C SER A 18 9.51 -3.33 2.31
N ASN A 19 10.74 -3.45 1.81
CA ASN A 19 11.94 -3.08 2.55
C ASN A 19 12.01 -1.55 2.74
N LEU A 20 11.79 -0.79 1.67
CA LEU A 20 11.73 0.67 1.70
C LEU A 20 10.73 1.20 2.75
N LEU A 21 9.53 0.60 2.81
CA LEU A 21 8.51 0.98 3.78
C LEU A 21 8.88 0.60 5.21
N ARG A 22 9.56 -0.54 5.42
CA ARG A 22 10.07 -0.92 6.73
C ARG A 22 11.15 0.04 7.20
N ASP A 23 12.09 0.39 6.33
CA ASP A 23 13.19 1.31 6.64
C ASP A 23 12.68 2.75 6.89
N ALA A 24 11.59 3.13 6.22
CA ALA A 24 10.87 4.38 6.47
C ALA A 24 9.97 4.35 7.74
N GLY A 25 9.88 3.22 8.44
CA GLY A 25 9.16 3.10 9.71
C GLY A 25 7.67 2.74 9.61
N TYR A 26 7.18 2.30 8.45
CA TYR A 26 5.76 1.98 8.23
C TYR A 26 5.42 0.49 8.41
N LEU A 27 5.83 -0.08 9.54
CA LEU A 27 5.64 -1.51 9.85
C LEU A 27 4.16 -1.90 10.00
N GLU A 28 3.34 -0.95 10.42
CA GLU A 28 1.90 -1.08 10.67
C GLU A 28 1.12 -1.37 9.39
N LEU A 29 1.70 -1.17 8.19
CA LEU A 29 1.06 -1.54 6.94
C LEU A 29 0.67 -3.03 6.90
N SER A 30 1.48 -3.89 7.51
CA SER A 30 1.19 -5.33 7.66
C SER A 30 -0.09 -5.59 8.46
N ALA A 31 -0.52 -4.66 9.32
CA ALA A 31 -1.74 -4.75 10.12
C ALA A 31 -3.02 -4.39 9.32
N CYS A 32 -2.90 -3.93 8.07
CA CYS A 32 -4.05 -3.59 7.24
C CYS A 32 -4.90 -4.84 6.91
N ILE A 33 -6.14 -4.87 7.43
CA ILE A 33 -7.10 -5.98 7.23
C ILE A 33 -8.07 -5.74 6.08
N GLN A 34 -7.83 -4.75 5.21
CA GLN A 34 -8.68 -4.43 4.06
C GLN A 34 -10.16 -4.11 4.41
N CYS A 35 -10.45 -3.57 5.60
CA CYS A 35 -11.82 -3.25 6.03
C CYS A 35 -12.51 -2.14 5.21
N GLY A 36 -11.74 -1.24 4.59
CA GLY A 36 -12.28 -0.18 3.73
C GLY A 36 -12.70 1.12 4.42
N THR A 37 -12.51 1.26 5.73
CA THR A 37 -12.79 2.52 6.47
C THR A 37 -12.12 3.72 5.81
N CYS A 38 -10.86 3.58 5.38
CA CYS A 38 -10.13 4.63 4.68
C CYS A 38 -10.84 5.09 3.40
N SER A 39 -11.22 4.15 2.51
CA SER A 39 -11.96 4.46 1.28
C SER A 39 -13.31 5.11 1.57
N GLY A 40 -14.08 4.60 2.54
CA GLY A 40 -15.40 5.15 2.89
C GLY A 40 -15.33 6.56 3.49
N SER A 41 -14.22 6.87 4.18
CA SER A 41 -13.97 8.18 4.77
C SER A 41 -13.35 9.19 3.79
N CYS A 42 -12.80 8.74 2.66
CA CYS A 42 -12.03 9.60 1.76
C CYS A 42 -12.94 10.61 1.05
N PRO A 43 -12.73 11.93 1.20
CA PRO A 43 -13.51 12.93 0.46
C PRO A 43 -13.20 12.88 -1.04
N SER A 44 -11.94 12.70 -1.44
CA SER A 44 -11.54 12.59 -2.84
C SER A 44 -12.18 11.38 -3.52
N GLY A 45 -12.19 10.22 -2.86
CA GLY A 45 -12.78 8.99 -3.40
C GLY A 45 -14.28 9.09 -3.71
N ARG A 46 -15.00 10.08 -3.15
CA ARG A 46 -16.41 10.34 -3.49
C ARG A 46 -16.59 11.00 -4.86
N ARG A 47 -15.54 11.60 -5.42
CA ARG A 47 -15.58 12.35 -6.69
C ARG A 47 -14.54 11.88 -7.71
N THR A 48 -13.67 10.96 -7.33
CA THR A 48 -12.61 10.42 -8.19
C THR A 48 -12.57 8.89 -8.10
N ALA A 49 -11.72 8.29 -8.93
CA ALA A 49 -11.47 6.86 -8.93
C ALA A 49 -10.66 6.37 -7.71
N LEU A 50 -10.01 7.27 -6.94
CA LEU A 50 -9.17 6.91 -5.81
C LEU A 50 -9.90 5.99 -4.82
N ARG A 51 -9.37 4.78 -4.64
CA ARG A 51 -9.77 3.84 -3.59
C ARG A 51 -8.58 3.58 -2.67
N THR A 52 -8.53 4.27 -1.54
CA THR A 52 -7.43 4.20 -0.57
C THR A 52 -7.17 2.77 -0.09
N ARG A 53 -8.24 1.98 0.11
CA ARG A 53 -8.14 0.55 0.43
C ARG A 53 -7.39 -0.25 -0.65
N SER A 54 -7.73 -0.02 -1.92
CA SER A 54 -7.10 -0.70 -3.06
C SER A 54 -5.63 -0.29 -3.18
N LEU A 55 -5.32 0.99 -2.98
CA LEU A 55 -3.93 1.45 -2.92
C LEU A 55 -3.16 0.71 -1.83
N MET A 56 -3.66 0.66 -0.58
CA MET A 56 -3.02 -0.11 0.50
C MET A 56 -2.87 -1.60 0.16
N LYS A 57 -3.80 -2.19 -0.61
CA LYS A 57 -3.66 -3.57 -1.08
C LYS A 57 -2.51 -3.71 -2.07
N LYS A 58 -2.37 -2.79 -3.03
CA LYS A 58 -1.22 -2.75 -3.95
C LYS A 58 0.08 -2.64 -3.16
N VAL A 59 0.12 -1.83 -2.10
CA VAL A 59 1.31 -1.72 -1.24
C VAL A 59 1.62 -3.05 -0.54
N GLN A 60 0.62 -3.74 0.02
CA GLN A 60 0.81 -5.07 0.63
C GLN A 60 1.25 -6.15 -0.37
N LEU A 61 0.89 -5.98 -1.64
CA LEU A 61 1.29 -6.86 -2.73
C LEU A 61 2.63 -6.46 -3.36
N GLY A 62 3.21 -5.32 -2.93
CA GLY A 62 4.47 -4.82 -3.44
C GLY A 62 4.45 -4.37 -4.91
N LEU A 63 3.27 -3.97 -5.43
CA LEU A 63 3.11 -3.57 -6.84
C LEU A 63 3.66 -2.15 -7.10
N LYS A 64 4.96 -1.94 -6.87
CA LYS A 64 5.63 -0.63 -6.89
C LYS A 64 5.37 0.14 -8.17
N GLU A 65 5.70 -0.43 -9.33
CA GLU A 65 5.55 0.24 -10.62
C GLU A 65 4.09 0.63 -10.92
N GLU A 66 3.14 -0.23 -10.56
CA GLU A 66 1.70 0.07 -10.69
C GLU A 66 1.21 1.15 -9.74
N ILE A 67 1.90 1.39 -8.62
CA ILE A 67 1.56 2.45 -7.67
C ILE A 67 2.15 3.77 -8.12
N LEU A 68 3.44 3.78 -8.48
CA LEU A 68 4.18 5.02 -8.79
C LEU A 68 3.72 5.65 -10.11
N SER A 69 3.25 4.83 -11.07
CA SER A 69 2.68 5.32 -12.34
C SER A 69 1.20 5.71 -12.26
N ASP A 70 0.51 5.43 -11.15
CA ASP A 70 -0.93 5.64 -11.02
C ASP A 70 -1.28 7.10 -10.72
N LYS A 71 -2.04 7.73 -11.61
CA LYS A 71 -2.52 9.11 -11.43
C LYS A 71 -3.38 9.26 -10.18
N GLU A 72 -4.06 8.18 -9.75
CA GLU A 72 -4.90 8.22 -8.56
C GLU A 72 -4.10 8.48 -7.27
N LEU A 73 -2.80 8.15 -7.25
CA LEU A 73 -1.90 8.46 -6.14
C LEU A 73 -1.93 9.96 -5.80
N TRP A 74 -2.09 10.82 -6.81
CA TRP A 74 -2.11 12.28 -6.69
C TRP A 74 -3.48 12.85 -6.32
N PHE A 75 -4.55 12.05 -6.29
CA PHE A 75 -5.89 12.53 -5.91
C PHE A 75 -6.11 12.65 -4.40
N CYS A 76 -5.22 12.09 -3.58
CA CYS A 76 -5.29 12.24 -2.12
C CYS A 76 -5.01 13.70 -1.71
N SER A 77 -5.92 14.30 -0.94
CA SER A 77 -5.79 15.67 -0.43
C SER A 77 -5.01 15.78 0.89
N THR A 78 -4.43 14.67 1.37
CA THR A 78 -3.72 14.58 2.66
C THR A 78 -4.53 15.16 3.83
N CYS A 79 -5.84 14.90 3.87
CA CYS A 79 -6.74 15.41 4.91
C CYS A 79 -6.71 14.63 6.24
N TYR A 80 -5.87 13.58 6.35
CA TYR A 80 -5.68 12.74 7.54
C TYR A 80 -6.89 11.92 8.06
N THR A 81 -8.09 12.09 7.51
CA THR A 81 -9.30 11.35 7.96
C THR A 81 -9.10 9.82 8.00
N CYS A 82 -8.41 9.25 7.01
CA CYS A 82 -8.17 7.81 6.95
C CYS A 82 -7.15 7.31 7.96
N LEU A 83 -6.18 8.15 8.34
CA LEU A 83 -5.19 7.86 9.38
C LEU A 83 -5.91 7.78 10.74
N GLU A 84 -6.68 8.82 11.08
CA GLU A 84 -7.41 8.91 12.35
C GLU A 84 -8.44 7.78 12.54
N ARG A 85 -9.10 7.36 11.46
CA ARG A 85 -10.18 6.36 11.53
C ARG A 85 -9.72 4.93 11.32
N CYS A 86 -8.42 4.69 11.11
CA CYS A 86 -7.94 3.34 10.85
C CYS A 86 -8.06 2.47 12.12
N PRO A 87 -8.88 1.40 12.14
CA PRO A 87 -9.04 0.56 13.33
C PRO A 87 -7.79 -0.31 13.64
N ARG A 88 -6.79 -0.26 12.76
CA ARG A 88 -5.53 -1.02 12.87
C ARG A 88 -4.31 -0.11 13.04
N GLY A 89 -4.50 1.20 13.12
CA GLY A 89 -3.40 2.15 13.26
C GLY A 89 -2.48 2.27 12.04
N VAL A 90 -2.93 1.85 10.85
CA VAL A 90 -2.14 2.01 9.61
C VAL A 90 -1.98 3.51 9.30
N PRO A 91 -0.75 4.04 9.14
CA PRO A 91 -0.49 5.44 8.81
C PRO A 91 -0.75 5.70 7.31
N VAL A 92 -2.01 5.55 6.88
CA VAL A 92 -2.39 5.56 5.45
C VAL A 92 -1.94 6.83 4.73
N THR A 93 -2.09 7.99 5.37
CA THR A 93 -1.71 9.28 4.77
C THR A 93 -0.20 9.36 4.56
N ASP A 94 0.58 8.94 5.55
CA ASP A 94 2.05 9.04 5.53
C ASP A 94 2.63 8.08 4.49
N VAL A 95 2.08 6.86 4.39
CA VAL A 95 2.40 5.92 3.30
C VAL A 95 2.14 6.54 1.93
N ILE A 96 1.03 7.25 1.73
CA ILE A 96 0.73 7.92 0.45
C ILE A 96 1.74 9.04 0.15
N ILE A 97 2.12 9.83 1.16
CA ILE A 97 3.13 10.87 1.01
C ILE A 97 4.49 10.26 0.64
N TYR A 98 4.88 9.18 1.31
CA TYR A 98 6.11 8.46 1.01
C TYR A 98 6.13 7.92 -0.42
N LEU A 99 5.04 7.30 -0.87
CA LEU A 99 4.91 6.80 -2.24
C LEU A 99 5.01 7.92 -3.28
N ARG A 100 4.47 9.12 -2.99
CA ARG A 100 4.62 10.29 -3.87
C ARG A 100 6.07 10.75 -3.99
N ASN A 101 6.83 10.69 -2.90
CA ASN A 101 8.26 11.03 -2.92
C ASN A 101 9.08 10.03 -3.75
N LEU A 102 8.66 8.76 -3.83
CA LEU A 102 9.29 7.77 -4.69
C LEU A 102 8.89 7.90 -6.17
N ALA A 103 7.78 8.57 -6.46
CA ALA A 103 7.24 8.70 -7.82
C ALA A 103 7.80 9.89 -8.60
N VAL A 104 8.66 10.71 -7.98
CA VAL A 104 9.27 11.92 -8.56
C VAL A 104 10.77 11.79 -8.77
#